data_AF-A0A2M9PFL7-F1
#
_entry.id   AF-A0A2M9PFL7-F1
#
_cell.length_a   1.000
_cell.length_b   1.000
_cell.length_c   1.000
_cell.angle_alpha   90.00
_cell.angle_beta   90.00
_cell.angle_gamma   90.00
#
_symmetry.space_group_name_H-M   'P 1'
#
loop_
_entity.id
_entity.type
_entity.pdbx_description
1 polymer ?
#
loop_
_entity_poly.entity_id
_entity_poly.type
_entity_poly.pdbx_seq_one_letter_code
_entity_poly.pdbx_strand_id
1 'polypeptide(L)'
;MSGDDEAIIVAFRRHTLLPLDDCLYSLQATIPHLTRSSLHRCLQRHGVSRLPDVEGDKPARKKFKAYPIGFFHIDIAEVQTAEGKLYLYVGIDRTSKFAFAWLADKATTVTARAFLDALAAAGPYKIEIVLTDNGIQFADLP
;
A
#
# COMPACT_ATOMS: atom_id res chain seq x y z
N MET A 1 5.75 14.40 -33.40
CA MET A 1 4.62 13.46 -33.27
C MET A 1 3.66 13.78 -34.38
N SER A 2 3.42 12.81 -35.25
CA SER A 2 2.56 12.93 -36.42
C SER A 2 1.07 12.75 -36.06
N GLY A 3 0.16 13.05 -36.99
CA GLY A 3 -1.27 12.80 -36.81
C GLY A 3 -1.59 11.31 -36.62
N ASP A 4 -0.85 10.43 -37.31
CA ASP A 4 -1.01 8.98 -37.20
C ASP A 4 -0.53 8.47 -35.83
N ASP A 5 0.58 9.00 -35.31
CA ASP A 5 1.05 8.70 -33.95
C ASP A 5 -0.03 9.08 -32.91
N GLU A 6 -0.66 10.25 -33.06
CA GLU A 6 -1.73 10.69 -32.17
C GLU A 6 -2.94 9.76 -32.21
N ALA A 7 -3.35 9.33 -33.41
CA ALA A 7 -4.47 8.40 -33.57
C ALA A 7 -4.19 7.06 -32.87
N ILE A 8 -2.98 6.51 -33.03
CA ILE A 8 -2.55 5.28 -32.37
C ILE A 8 -2.58 5.45 -30.84
N ILE A 9 -2.00 6.55 -30.32
CA ILE A 9 -1.97 6.85 -28.89
C ILE A 9 -3.37 6.91 -28.29
N VAL A 10 -4.29 7.64 -28.93
CA VAL A 10 -5.65 7.83 -28.43
C VAL A 10 -6.45 6.53 -28.49
N ALA A 11 -6.34 5.77 -29.58
CA ALA A 11 -6.97 4.46 -29.70
C ALA A 11 -6.44 3.50 -28.63
N PHE A 12 -5.12 3.39 -28.49
CA PHE A 12 -4.48 2.54 -27.49
C PHE A 12 -4.96 2.87 -26.08
N ARG A 13 -4.99 4.16 -25.71
CA ARG A 13 -5.45 4.60 -24.39
C ARG A 13 -6.92 4.23 -24.13
N ARG A 14 -7.80 4.42 -25.12
CA ARG A 14 -9.24 4.11 -24.97
C ARG A 14 -9.51 2.62 -24.84
N HIS A 15 -8.72 1.77 -25.50
CA HIS A 15 -8.91 0.32 -25.47
C HIS A 15 -8.26 -0.34 -24.26
N THR A 16 -7.07 0.09 -23.87
CA THR A 16 -6.29 -0.59 -22.83
C THR A 16 -6.56 -0.06 -21.43
N LEU A 17 -6.97 1.22 -21.32
CA LEU A 17 -7.13 1.92 -20.03
C LEU A 17 -5.89 1.83 -19.12
N LEU A 18 -4.70 1.61 -19.70
CA LEU A 18 -3.45 1.53 -18.96
C LEU A 18 -3.06 2.91 -18.41
N PRO A 19 -2.37 2.99 -17.25
CA PRO A 19 -1.72 4.22 -16.76
C PRO A 19 -0.76 4.87 -17.77
N LEU A 20 -0.43 6.16 -17.54
CA LEU A 20 0.39 6.95 -18.47
C LEU A 20 1.73 6.28 -18.81
N ASP A 21 2.43 5.79 -17.79
CA ASP A 21 3.77 5.22 -17.93
C ASP A 21 3.73 3.84 -18.61
N ASP A 22 2.68 3.05 -18.37
CA ASP A 22 2.47 1.77 -19.05
C ASP A 22 2.10 1.96 -20.53
N CYS A 23 1.34 3.01 -20.85
CA CYS A 23 1.11 3.42 -22.23
C CYS A 23 2.42 3.82 -22.92
N LEU A 24 3.28 4.59 -22.25
CA LEU A 24 4.57 5.00 -22.79
C LEU A 24 5.44 3.78 -23.10
N TYR A 25 5.57 2.87 -22.13
CA TYR A 25 6.35 1.64 -22.30
C TYR A 25 5.83 0.79 -23.47
N SER A 26 4.52 0.58 -23.53
CA SER A 26 3.87 -0.25 -24.56
C SER A 26 4.00 0.35 -25.97
N LEU A 27 3.93 1.68 -26.09
CA LEU A 27 3.97 2.38 -27.38
C LEU A 27 5.39 2.69 -27.85
N GLN A 28 6.42 2.53 -27.00
CA GLN A 28 7.79 2.89 -27.35
C GLN A 28 8.32 2.09 -28.55
N ALA A 29 7.92 0.83 -28.70
CA ALA A 29 8.33 0.00 -29.83
C ALA A 29 7.73 0.49 -31.18
N THR A 30 6.51 1.03 -31.14
CA THR A 30 5.80 1.52 -32.33
C THR A 30 6.11 2.99 -32.63
N ILE A 31 6.32 3.80 -31.59
CA ILE A 31 6.60 5.24 -31.68
C ILE A 31 7.90 5.51 -30.90
N PRO A 32 9.09 5.22 -31.45
CA PRO A 32 10.36 5.25 -30.70
C PRO A 32 10.72 6.63 -30.14
N HIS A 33 10.23 7.69 -30.79
CA HIS A 33 10.46 9.08 -30.40
C HIS A 33 9.39 9.61 -29.42
N LEU A 34 8.47 8.76 -28.95
CA LEU A 34 7.47 9.14 -27.97
C LEU A 34 8.14 9.46 -26.64
N THR A 35 7.81 10.62 -26.08
CA THR A 35 8.24 11.02 -24.74
C THR A 35 7.04 11.04 -23.81
N ARG A 36 7.29 10.89 -22.50
CA ARG A 36 6.25 11.02 -21.47
C ARG A 36 5.46 12.33 -21.59
N SER A 37 6.15 13.44 -21.82
CA SER A 37 5.54 14.77 -21.94
C SER A 37 4.72 14.95 -23.22
N SER A 38 5.18 14.42 -24.36
CA SER A 38 4.40 14.46 -25.60
C SER A 38 3.17 13.56 -25.52
N LEU A 39 3.30 12.37 -24.91
CA LEU A 39 2.19 11.47 -24.63
C LEU A 39 1.14 12.15 -23.74
N HIS A 40 1.56 12.70 -22.60
CA HIS A 40 0.64 13.37 -21.68
C HIS A 40 -0.11 14.53 -22.35
N ARG A 41 0.59 15.39 -23.10
CA ARG A 41 -0.05 16.50 -23.84
C ARG A 41 -0.99 16.01 -24.95
N CYS A 42 -0.68 14.90 -25.60
CA CYS A 42 -1.58 14.25 -26.56
C CYS A 42 -2.87 13.82 -25.88
N LEU A 43 -2.77 13.00 -24.83
CA LEU A 43 -3.94 12.50 -24.10
C LEU A 43 -4.77 13.65 -23.50
N GLN A 44 -4.12 14.73 -23.05
CA GLN A 44 -4.80 15.91 -22.53
C GLN A 44 -5.59 16.65 -23.62
N ARG A 45 -4.99 16.89 -24.80
CA ARG A 45 -5.69 17.51 -25.94
C ARG A 45 -6.90 16.70 -26.40
N HIS A 46 -6.83 15.37 -26.32
CA HIS A 46 -7.90 14.45 -26.71
C HIS A 46 -8.85 14.07 -25.56
N GLY A 47 -8.73 14.71 -24.40
CA GLY A 47 -9.64 14.52 -23.25
C GLY A 47 -9.55 13.14 -22.58
N VAL A 48 -8.51 12.34 -22.88
CA VAL A 48 -8.33 10.96 -22.39
C VAL A 48 -7.14 10.81 -21.42
N SER A 49 -6.61 11.94 -20.91
CA SER A 49 -5.52 11.94 -19.93
C SER A 49 -5.91 11.29 -18.61
N ARG A 50 -7.15 11.53 -18.13
CA ARG A 50 -7.71 10.83 -16.98
C ARG A 50 -8.37 9.54 -17.45
N LEU A 51 -8.05 8.42 -16.79
CA LEU A 51 -8.81 7.19 -17.00
C LEU A 51 -10.27 7.40 -16.57
N PRO A 52 -11.24 6.83 -17.29
CA PRO A 52 -12.62 6.83 -16.82
C PRO A 52 -12.66 6.22 -15.42
N ASP A 53 -13.49 6.79 -14.54
CA ASP A 53 -13.79 6.14 -13.28
C ASP A 53 -14.52 4.84 -13.64
N VAL A 54 -13.85 3.71 -13.49
CA VAL A 54 -14.48 2.39 -13.65
C VAL A 54 -15.51 2.28 -12.53
N GLU A 55 -16.77 2.58 -12.86
CA GLU A 55 -17.89 2.40 -11.95
C GLU A 55 -17.95 0.92 -11.56
N GLY A 56 -17.69 0.63 -10.28
CA GLY A 56 -17.77 -0.72 -9.74
C GLY A 56 -16.69 -1.07 -8.72
N ASP A 57 -15.50 -0.44 -8.79
CA ASP A 57 -14.33 -0.93 -8.04
C ASP A 57 -13.76 0.04 -7.00
N LYS A 58 -14.42 1.19 -6.80
CA LYS A 58 -14.08 2.08 -5.67
C LYS A 58 -14.95 1.70 -4.49
N PRO A 59 -14.41 1.05 -3.44
CA PRO A 59 -15.18 0.84 -2.22
C PRO A 59 -15.70 2.19 -1.76
N ALA A 60 -17.00 2.25 -1.43
CA ALA A 60 -17.65 3.46 -0.95
C ALA A 60 -16.74 4.12 0.09
N ARG A 61 -16.40 5.40 -0.12
CA ARG A 61 -15.54 6.16 0.82
C ARG A 61 -16.24 6.23 2.17
N LYS A 62 -15.93 5.30 3.06
CA LYS A 62 -16.40 5.29 4.44
C LYS A 62 -15.46 6.18 5.25
N LYS A 63 -16.03 6.99 6.14
CA LYS A 63 -15.23 7.64 7.17
C LYS A 63 -14.59 6.56 8.03
N PHE A 64 -13.32 6.74 8.38
CA PHE A 64 -12.69 5.86 9.36
C PHE A 64 -13.50 5.89 10.66
N LYS A 65 -13.69 4.72 11.27
CA LYS A 65 -14.32 4.64 12.60
C LYS A 65 -13.45 5.40 13.59
N ALA A 66 -14.08 6.23 14.42
CA ALA A 66 -13.39 6.86 15.54
C ALA A 66 -13.16 5.79 16.62
N TYR A 67 -11.91 5.63 17.04
CA TYR A 67 -11.52 4.76 18.15
C TYR A 67 -11.03 5.63 19.32
N PRO A 68 -11.13 5.16 20.57
CA PRO A 68 -10.43 5.82 21.67
C PRO A 68 -8.91 5.67 21.50
N ILE A 69 -8.15 6.53 22.19
CA ILE A 69 -6.69 6.31 22.37
C ILE A 69 -6.50 5.00 23.14
N GLY A 70 -5.44 4.24 22.82
CA GLY A 70 -5.17 2.94 23.41
C GLY A 70 -5.72 1.77 22.61
N PHE A 71 -6.22 2.00 21.38
CA PHE A 71 -6.58 0.95 20.44
C PHE A 71 -5.41 0.70 19.50
N PHE A 72 -4.64 -0.35 19.76
CA PHE A 72 -3.54 -0.78 18.91
C PHE A 72 -3.97 -1.84 17.89
N HIS A 73 -3.55 -1.63 16.65
CA HIS A 73 -3.47 -2.69 15.67
C HIS A 73 -2.04 -3.22 15.65
N ILE A 74 -1.88 -4.53 15.82
CA ILE A 74 -0.58 -5.19 15.81
C ILE A 74 -0.51 -6.15 14.63
N ASP A 75 0.63 -6.13 13.96
CA ASP A 75 0.92 -6.97 12.81
C ASP A 75 2.35 -7.50 12.86
N ILE A 76 2.60 -8.62 12.18
CA ILE A 76 3.92 -9.22 12.03
C ILE A 76 4.21 -9.41 10.54
N ALA A 77 5.34 -8.91 10.08
CA ALA A 77 5.83 -9.16 8.73
C ALA A 77 7.18 -9.89 8.77
N GLU A 78 7.35 -10.90 7.91
CA GLU A 78 8.68 -11.40 7.58
C GLU A 78 9.41 -10.38 6.70
N VAL A 79 10.65 -10.09 7.04
CA VAL A 79 11.51 -9.19 6.26
C VAL A 79 12.84 -9.86 5.94
N GLN A 80 13.32 -9.68 4.71
CA GLN A 80 14.61 -10.17 4.24
C GLN A 80 15.64 -9.05 4.35
N THR A 81 16.69 -9.29 5.14
CA THR A 81 17.75 -8.30 5.43
C THR A 81 19.13 -8.86 5.06
N ALA A 82 20.17 -8.04 5.17
CA ALA A 82 21.54 -8.51 5.00
C ALA A 82 21.96 -9.56 6.06
N GLU A 83 21.32 -9.54 7.23
CA GLU A 83 21.53 -10.52 8.31
C GLU A 83 20.66 -11.78 8.12
N GLY A 84 19.93 -11.87 7.01
CA GLY A 84 18.99 -12.94 6.71
C GLY A 84 17.55 -12.57 7.08
N LYS A 85 16.76 -13.62 7.33
CA LYS A 85 15.33 -13.52 7.60
C LYS A 85 15.08 -13.07 9.04
N LEU A 86 14.32 -11.97 9.19
CA LEU A 86 13.85 -11.45 10.47
C LEU A 86 12.33 -11.27 10.45
N TYR A 87 11.76 -11.02 11.63
CA TYR A 87 10.33 -10.77 11.82
C TYR A 87 10.14 -9.39 12.44
N LEU A 88 9.45 -8.52 11.73
CA LEU A 88 9.10 -7.17 12.14
C LEU A 88 7.74 -7.18 12.82
N TYR A 89 7.72 -6.93 14.12
CA TYR A 89 6.51 -6.65 14.88
C TYR A 89 6.21 -5.17 14.80
N VAL A 90 4.96 -4.80 14.52
CA VAL A 90 4.53 -3.40 14.47
C VAL A 90 3.23 -3.24 15.23
N GLY A 91 3.17 -2.23 16.09
CA GLY A 91 1.97 -1.82 16.81
C GLY A 91 1.65 -0.36 16.49
N ILE A 92 0.46 -0.09 15.97
CA ILE A 92 0.02 1.27 15.62
C ILE A 92 -1.29 1.57 16.34
N ASP A 93 -1.29 2.65 17.14
CA ASP A 93 -2.53 3.19 17.70
C ASP A 93 -3.40 3.78 16.58
N ARG A 94 -4.65 3.36 16.52
CA ARG A 94 -5.56 3.74 15.43
C ARG A 94 -5.92 5.23 15.44
N THR A 95 -5.75 5.91 16.55
CA THR A 95 -6.20 7.28 16.80
C THR A 95 -5.04 8.26 16.76
N SER A 96 -4.05 8.11 17.65
CA SER A 96 -2.87 8.97 17.77
C SER A 96 -1.84 8.73 16.66
N LYS A 97 -1.91 7.57 15.99
CA LYS A 97 -0.89 7.08 15.05
C LYS A 97 0.49 6.88 15.68
N PHE A 98 0.56 6.77 17.01
CA PHE A 98 1.76 6.30 17.68
C PHE A 98 2.12 4.92 17.14
N ALA A 99 3.34 4.77 16.64
CA ALA A 99 3.85 3.54 16.07
C ALA A 99 5.07 3.08 16.85
N PHE A 100 5.09 1.78 17.15
CA PHE A 100 6.22 1.10 17.77
C PHE A 100 6.54 -0.13 16.95
N ALA A 101 7.82 -0.34 16.67
CA ALA A 101 8.30 -1.41 15.83
C ALA A 101 9.51 -2.09 16.46
N TRP A 102 9.58 -3.41 16.35
CA TRP A 102 10.66 -4.22 16.89
C TRP A 102 10.99 -5.38 15.95
N LEU A 103 12.28 -5.59 15.69
CA LEU A 103 12.77 -6.73 14.93
C LEU A 103 13.13 -7.87 15.87
N ALA A 104 12.66 -9.07 15.54
CA ALA A 104 13.01 -10.32 16.21
C ALA A 104 13.60 -11.32 15.21
N ASP A 105 14.47 -12.19 15.72
CA ASP A 105 15.03 -13.32 14.99
C ASP A 105 13.98 -14.41 14.71
N LYS A 106 12.96 -14.53 15.58
CA LYS A 106 11.90 -15.52 15.49
C LYS A 106 10.52 -14.93 15.78
N ALA A 107 9.50 -15.40 15.06
CA ALA A 107 8.10 -15.13 15.34
C ALA A 107 7.48 -16.28 16.16
N THR A 108 7.43 -16.10 17.49
CA THR A 108 6.91 -17.08 18.46
C THR A 108 6.03 -16.38 19.48
N THR A 109 5.23 -17.12 20.24
CA THR A 109 4.42 -16.56 21.34
C THR A 109 5.27 -15.84 22.40
N VAL A 110 6.51 -16.31 22.62
CA VAL A 110 7.44 -15.66 23.56
C VAL A 110 7.88 -14.28 23.05
N THR A 111 8.25 -14.18 21.76
CA THR A 111 8.66 -12.90 21.17
C THR A 111 7.46 -11.97 20.97
N ALA A 112 6.28 -12.49 20.68
CA ALA A 112 5.04 -11.74 20.66
C ALA A 112 4.68 -11.13 22.03
N ARG A 113 4.80 -11.91 23.12
CA ARG A 113 4.59 -11.39 24.48
C ARG A 113 5.60 -10.31 24.84
N ALA A 114 6.88 -10.55 24.58
CA ALA A 114 7.93 -9.56 24.85
C ALA A 114 7.69 -8.26 24.07
N PHE A 115 7.12 -8.34 22.86
CA PHE A 115 6.76 -7.18 22.06
C PHE A 115 5.66 -6.37 22.74
N LEU A 116 4.61 -7.04 23.24
CA LEU A 116 3.51 -6.40 23.94
C LEU A 116 3.99 -5.70 25.22
N ASP A 117 4.86 -6.35 26.00
CA ASP A 117 5.44 -5.76 27.21
C ASP A 117 6.26 -4.50 26.87
N ALA A 118 7.09 -4.56 25.82
CA ALA A 118 7.88 -3.42 25.37
C ALA A 118 7.00 -2.28 24.83
N LEU A 119 5.95 -2.61 24.07
CA LEU A 119 4.97 -1.65 23.56
C LEU A 119 4.25 -0.93 24.70
N ALA A 120 3.79 -1.68 25.71
CA ALA A 120 3.11 -1.12 26.88
C ALA A 120 4.03 -0.21 27.71
N ALA A 121 5.31 -0.54 27.80
CA ALA A 121 6.31 0.30 28.49
C ALA A 121 6.67 1.57 27.71
N ALA A 122 6.67 1.52 26.37
CA ALA A 122 7.03 2.65 25.52
C ALA A 122 5.85 3.62 25.29
N GLY A 123 4.61 3.15 25.38
CA GLY A 123 3.41 3.94 25.13
C GLY A 123 3.17 5.01 26.22
N PRO A 124 2.78 6.25 25.85
CA PRO A 124 2.51 7.32 26.82
C PRO A 124 1.12 7.21 27.48
N TYR A 125 0.39 6.12 27.24
CA TYR A 125 -0.96 5.87 27.74
C TYR A 125 -1.23 4.37 27.84
N LYS A 126 -2.27 4.03 28.59
CA LYS A 126 -2.71 2.64 28.75
C LYS A 126 -3.25 2.08 27.43
N ILE A 127 -2.83 0.85 27.12
CA ILE A 127 -3.41 0.07 26.02
C ILE A 127 -4.72 -0.54 26.52
N GLU A 128 -5.82 -0.21 25.85
CA GLU A 128 -7.17 -0.69 26.21
C GLU A 128 -7.62 -1.83 25.30
N ILE A 129 -7.27 -1.77 24.01
CA ILE A 129 -7.67 -2.75 23.01
C ILE A 129 -6.47 -3.09 22.15
N VAL A 130 -6.22 -4.38 22.00
CA VAL A 130 -5.28 -4.92 21.01
C VAL A 130 -6.06 -5.68 19.96
N LEU A 131 -5.79 -5.36 18.70
CA LEU A 131 -6.27 -6.10 17.54
C LEU A 131 -5.07 -6.65 16.78
N THR A 132 -4.84 -7.94 16.92
CA THR A 132 -3.88 -8.70 16.11
C THR A 132 -4.60 -9.40 14.96
N ASP A 133 -3.86 -9.91 14.00
CA ASP A 133 -4.36 -11.01 13.18
C ASP A 133 -4.42 -12.30 14.03
N ASN A 134 -5.07 -13.35 13.51
CA ASN A 134 -5.11 -14.66 14.18
C ASN A 134 -3.81 -15.45 13.96
N GLY A 135 -2.66 -14.77 13.89
CA GLY A 135 -1.37 -15.43 13.81
C GLY A 135 -1.17 -16.34 15.01
N ILE A 136 -0.58 -17.52 14.78
CA ILE A 136 -0.28 -18.52 15.83
C ILE A 136 0.57 -17.94 16.98
N GLN A 137 1.27 -16.83 16.73
CA GLN A 137 2.09 -16.15 17.72
C GLN A 137 1.25 -15.37 18.75
N PHE A 138 0.01 -14.99 18.42
CA PHE A 138 -0.89 -14.24 19.30
C PHE A 138 -2.12 -15.03 19.76
N ALA A 139 -2.28 -16.28 19.31
CA ALA A 139 -3.42 -17.11 19.63
C ALA A 139 -3.00 -18.50 20.12
N ASP A 140 -3.68 -18.99 21.15
CA ASP A 140 -3.67 -20.40 21.52
C ASP A 140 -4.54 -21.15 20.49
N LEU A 141 -3.92 -21.73 19.46
CA LEU A 141 -4.65 -22.56 18.50
C LEU A 141 -4.96 -23.93 19.14
N PRO A 142 -6.18 -24.46 18.97
CA PRO A 142 -6.59 -25.77 19.48
C PRO A 142 -5.84 -26.94 18.83
#